data_AF-N4UIW2-F1
#
_entry.id   AF-N4UIW2-F1
#
_cell.length_a   1.000
_cell.length_b   1.000
_cell.length_c   1.000
_cell.angle_alpha   90.00
_cell.angle_beta   90.00
_cell.angle_gamma   90.00
#
_symmetry.space_group_name_H-M   'P 1'
#
loop_
_entity.id
_entity.type
_entity.pdbx_description
1 polymer ?
#
loop_
_entity_poly.entity_id
_entity_poly.type
_entity_poly.pdbx_seq_one_letter_code
_entity_poly.pdbx_strand_id
1 'polypeptide(L)'
;MDMHLVWTTGKIFIKPLPRFLLEPAVWTDFLCCSENCDCSTGADGEMQDCEQRKLHKVALGFLYSYAALIRHESDLLLAKERYLLPNDNIRWSDWITFIRQLDTEHIYPDINPRFYHKELKLSRLDYIYYFIQGNPAGFARRWHRSSTFLKANLGWITATTVYIVVVLTSMQVGLATEALGRDHAFQSASYGLTIFSILGPLICAGLVVVLSVCILVYDASQILVKVNRRLDHFGGRPGHGRN
;
A
#
# COMPACT_ATOMS: atom_id res chain seq x y z
N MET A 1 10.08 -7.39 -8.06
CA MET A 1 10.54 -6.00 -7.77
C MET A 1 9.63 -5.35 -6.72
N ASP A 2 9.00 -6.14 -5.86
CA ASP A 2 7.57 -5.91 -5.57
C ASP A 2 7.30 -4.86 -4.49
N MET A 3 8.33 -4.49 -3.72
CA MET A 3 8.27 -3.46 -2.68
C MET A 3 8.85 -2.09 -3.09
N HIS A 4 9.33 -1.92 -4.33
CA HIS A 4 9.83 -0.62 -4.77
C HIS A 4 8.68 0.41 -4.80
N LEU A 5 8.90 1.59 -4.19
CA LEU A 5 7.95 2.69 -4.02
C LEU A 5 6.73 2.38 -3.14
N VAL A 6 6.95 1.52 -2.13
CA VAL A 6 5.94 1.26 -1.11
C VAL A 6 6.13 2.20 0.07
N TRP A 7 5.07 2.94 0.43
CA TRP A 7 5.07 3.88 1.54
C TRP A 7 4.37 3.30 2.77
N THR A 8 4.97 3.47 3.95
CA THR A 8 4.39 3.15 5.27
C THR A 8 4.45 4.37 6.20
N THR A 9 4.04 4.24 7.46
CA THR A 9 3.96 5.32 8.46
C THR A 9 5.30 6.07 8.62
N GLY A 10 5.49 7.11 7.80
CA GLY A 10 6.67 7.98 7.76
C GLY A 10 7.90 7.39 7.05
N LYS A 11 7.80 6.26 6.33
CA LYS A 11 8.95 5.65 5.64
C LYS A 11 8.58 5.21 4.23
N ILE A 12 9.46 5.46 3.27
CA ILE A 12 9.36 4.96 1.90
C ILE A 12 10.42 3.89 1.65
N PHE A 13 10.02 2.78 1.04
CA PHE A 13 10.94 1.74 0.61
C PHE A 13 11.27 1.94 -0.86
N ILE A 14 12.50 2.35 -1.14
CA ILE A 14 13.03 2.49 -2.50
C ILE A 14 14.12 1.44 -2.65
N LYS A 15 13.93 0.52 -3.60
CA LYS A 15 14.98 -0.46 -3.96
C LYS A 15 16.09 0.24 -4.73
N PRO A 16 17.38 -0.03 -4.43
CA PRO A 16 18.51 0.53 -5.17
C PRO A 16 18.46 0.09 -6.64
N LEU A 17 18.95 0.95 -7.54
CA LEU A 17 19.03 0.70 -8.97
C LEU A 17 20.14 -0.33 -9.23
N PRO A 18 19.82 -1.50 -9.79
CA PRO A 18 20.84 -2.49 -10.13
C PRO A 18 21.73 -2.01 -11.29
N ARG A 19 23.04 -2.30 -11.20
CA ARG A 19 24.03 -1.95 -12.24
C ARG A 19 23.68 -2.50 -13.61
N PHE A 20 23.21 -3.74 -13.66
CA PHE A 20 22.91 -4.42 -14.91
C PHE A 20 21.82 -3.72 -15.74
N LEU A 21 20.93 -2.93 -15.11
CA LEU A 21 19.92 -2.17 -15.86
C LEU A 21 20.49 -0.94 -16.57
N LEU A 22 21.69 -0.50 -16.19
CA LEU A 22 22.40 0.61 -16.85
C LEU A 22 23.33 0.12 -17.97
N GLU A 23 23.54 -1.20 -18.10
CA GLU A 23 24.45 -1.79 -19.07
C GLU A 23 23.69 -2.17 -20.35
N PRO A 24 23.96 -1.53 -21.50
CA PRO A 24 23.20 -1.78 -22.74
C PRO A 24 23.26 -3.23 -23.22
N ALA A 25 24.40 -3.91 -23.01
CA ALA A 25 24.56 -5.31 -23.40
C ALA A 25 23.56 -6.24 -22.69
N VAL A 26 23.17 -5.93 -21.45
CA VAL A 26 22.19 -6.75 -20.73
C VAL A 26 20.81 -6.64 -21.37
N TRP A 27 20.49 -5.48 -21.94
CA TRP A 27 19.22 -5.28 -22.63
C TRP A 27 19.14 -6.09 -23.91
N THR A 28 20.19 -6.09 -24.72
CA THR A 28 20.25 -6.87 -25.96
C THR A 28 20.26 -8.36 -25.69
N ASP A 29 21.00 -8.81 -24.68
CA ASP A 29 21.30 -10.23 -24.49
C ASP A 29 20.21 -10.96 -23.68
N PHE A 30 19.52 -10.26 -22.77
CA PHE A 30 18.57 -10.89 -21.83
C PHE A 30 17.16 -10.30 -21.83
N LEU A 31 16.96 -9.07 -22.34
CA LEU A 31 15.66 -8.38 -22.28
C LEU A 31 14.99 -8.25 -23.67
N CYS A 32 15.74 -8.33 -24.76
CA CYS A 32 15.18 -8.45 -26.09
C CYS A 32 14.63 -9.88 -26.31
N CYS A 33 13.49 -10.01 -26.98
CA CYS A 33 13.03 -11.34 -27.40
C CYS A 33 14.01 -11.89 -28.46
N SER A 34 14.33 -13.18 -28.39
CA SER A 34 15.21 -13.83 -29.35
C SER A 34 14.57 -13.87 -30.75
N GLU A 35 15.39 -14.06 -31.79
CA GLU A 35 14.94 -14.14 -33.19
C GLU A 35 13.88 -15.24 -33.43
N ASN A 36 13.82 -16.26 -32.56
CA ASN A 36 12.84 -17.34 -32.59
C ASN A 36 11.78 -17.23 -31.47
N CYS A 37 11.42 -16.01 -31.06
CA CYS A 37 10.38 -15.82 -30.05
C CYS A 37 8.98 -16.13 -30.60
N ASP A 38 8.22 -16.99 -29.91
CA ASP A 38 6.78 -17.21 -30.13
C ASP A 38 5.90 -16.02 -29.67
N CYS A 39 6.40 -14.79 -29.85
CA CYS A 39 5.73 -13.51 -29.62
C CYS A 39 4.59 -13.34 -30.62
N SER A 40 3.58 -14.20 -30.55
CA SER A 40 2.50 -14.30 -31.52
C SER A 40 1.36 -13.38 -31.10
N THR A 41 0.80 -12.66 -32.07
CA THR A 41 -0.54 -12.08 -31.94
C THR A 41 -1.50 -13.26 -31.84
N GLY A 42 -2.06 -13.52 -30.65
CA GLY A 42 -3.05 -14.57 -30.48
C GLY A 42 -4.26 -14.33 -31.38
N ALA A 43 -4.97 -15.40 -31.75
CA ALA A 43 -6.17 -15.36 -32.58
C ALA A 43 -7.28 -14.45 -32.02
N ASP A 44 -7.20 -14.11 -30.72
CA ASP A 44 -8.16 -13.31 -29.97
C ASP A 44 -7.78 -11.82 -29.86
N GLY A 45 -6.69 -11.39 -30.51
CA GLY A 45 -6.18 -10.01 -30.42
C GLY A 45 -5.40 -9.71 -29.13
N GLU A 46 -5.26 -10.68 -28.22
CA GLU A 46 -4.35 -10.58 -27.07
C GLU A 46 -2.92 -10.96 -27.49
N MET A 47 -1.98 -10.02 -27.40
CA MET A 47 -0.54 -10.32 -27.52
C MET A 47 -0.11 -11.16 -26.32
N GLN A 48 0.27 -12.42 -26.55
CA GLN A 48 0.99 -13.17 -25.54
C GLN A 48 2.43 -12.66 -25.47
N ASP A 49 2.73 -11.90 -24.42
CA ASP A 49 4.08 -11.40 -24.18
C ASP A 49 5.03 -12.57 -23.82
N CYS A 50 6.17 -12.64 -24.52
CA CYS A 50 7.30 -13.51 -24.19
C CYS A 50 7.80 -13.22 -22.75
N GLU A 51 8.37 -14.20 -22.04
CA GLU A 51 8.89 -13.96 -20.67
C GLU A 51 9.95 -12.84 -20.66
N GLN A 52 10.80 -12.77 -21.68
CA GLN A 52 11.78 -11.69 -21.86
C GLN A 52 11.10 -10.33 -22.06
N ARG A 53 9.99 -10.27 -22.81
CA ARG A 53 9.20 -9.05 -23.01
C ARG A 53 8.55 -8.60 -21.70
N LYS A 54 8.05 -9.53 -20.89
CA LYS A 54 7.55 -9.21 -19.53
C LYS A 54 8.66 -8.63 -18.66
N LEU A 55 9.86 -9.21 -18.70
CA LEU A 55 11.03 -8.71 -17.96
C LEU A 55 11.47 -7.33 -18.45
N HIS A 56 11.50 -7.11 -19.77
CA HIS A 56 11.77 -5.82 -20.39
C HIS A 56 10.79 -4.76 -19.90
N LYS A 57 9.49 -5.04 -19.96
CA LYS A 57 8.42 -4.14 -19.46
C LYS A 57 8.57 -3.82 -17.96
N VAL A 58 9.04 -4.76 -17.16
CA VAL A 58 9.31 -4.56 -15.72
C VAL A 58 10.57 -3.71 -15.49
N ALA A 59 11.64 -3.98 -16.23
CA ALA A 59 12.89 -3.23 -16.17
C ALA A 59 12.68 -1.77 -16.58
N LEU A 60 11.96 -1.56 -17.68
CA LEU A 60 11.60 -0.24 -18.20
C LEU A 60 10.74 0.55 -17.19
N GLY A 61 9.73 -0.10 -16.61
CA GLY A 61 8.90 0.50 -15.56
C GLY A 61 9.68 0.88 -14.31
N PHE A 62 10.69 0.10 -13.95
CA PHE A 62 11.59 0.40 -12.84
C PHE A 62 12.56 1.56 -13.14
N LEU A 63 13.04 1.68 -14.38
CA LEU A 63 13.82 2.86 -14.79
C LEU A 63 12.95 4.12 -14.81
N TYR A 64 11.72 4.01 -15.31
CA TYR A 64 10.76 5.11 -15.32
C TYR A 64 10.47 5.63 -13.92
N SER A 65 10.38 4.75 -12.92
CA SER A 65 10.16 5.19 -11.54
C SER A 65 11.35 5.99 -11.00
N TYR A 66 12.58 5.62 -11.36
CA TYR A 66 13.79 6.39 -11.05
C TYR A 66 13.84 7.73 -11.80
N ALA A 67 13.45 7.75 -13.07
CA ALA A 67 13.33 9.00 -13.84
C ALA A 67 12.31 9.96 -13.22
N ALA A 68 11.23 9.43 -12.64
CA ALA A 68 10.24 10.23 -11.94
C ALA A 68 10.70 10.70 -10.54
N LEU A 69 11.52 9.91 -9.84
CA LEU A 69 12.10 10.22 -8.53
C LEU A 69 13.21 11.28 -8.63
N ILE A 70 14.05 11.22 -9.67
CA ILE A 70 15.23 12.05 -9.84
C ILE A 70 14.97 13.09 -10.93
N ARG A 71 14.30 14.19 -10.56
CA ARG A 71 13.94 15.28 -11.49
C ARG A 71 14.92 16.43 -11.46
N HIS A 72 15.59 16.62 -10.33
CA HIS A 72 16.55 17.69 -10.12
C HIS A 72 17.93 17.14 -9.78
N GLU A 73 18.96 17.95 -10.00
CA GLU A 73 20.35 17.60 -9.66
C GLU A 73 20.51 17.33 -8.15
N SER A 74 19.78 18.05 -7.31
CA SER A 74 19.71 17.78 -5.86
C SER A 74 19.23 16.37 -5.54
N ASP A 75 18.25 15.86 -6.31
CA ASP A 75 17.71 14.52 -6.11
C ASP A 75 18.72 13.46 -6.52
N LEU A 76 19.54 13.74 -7.55
CA LEU A 76 20.61 12.86 -7.98
C LEU A 76 21.68 12.75 -6.89
N LEU A 77 22.07 13.87 -6.28
CA LEU A 77 23.02 13.89 -5.16
C LEU A 77 22.47 13.13 -3.96
N LEU A 78 21.20 13.33 -3.62
CA LEU A 78 20.55 12.61 -2.53
C LEU A 78 20.47 11.10 -2.82
N ALA A 79 20.17 10.71 -4.06
CA ALA A 79 20.13 9.31 -4.46
C ALA A 79 21.51 8.64 -4.35
N LYS A 80 22.59 9.37 -4.65
CA LYS A 80 23.96 8.91 -4.42
C LYS A 80 24.28 8.77 -2.93
N GLU A 81 23.97 9.79 -2.12
CA GLU A 81 24.20 9.77 -0.66
C GLU A 81 23.48 8.58 0.00
N ARG A 82 22.32 8.21 -0.52
CA ARG A 82 21.52 7.08 -0.03
C ARG A 82 21.87 5.73 -0.68
N TYR A 83 22.95 5.66 -1.47
CA TYR A 83 23.40 4.46 -2.18
C TYR A 83 22.31 3.82 -3.05
N LEU A 84 21.40 4.64 -3.59
CA LEU A 84 20.34 4.18 -4.49
C LEU A 84 20.85 4.01 -5.92
N LEU A 85 21.88 4.75 -6.31
CA LEU A 85 22.49 4.66 -7.64
C LEU A 85 23.84 3.96 -7.57
N PRO A 86 24.14 3.06 -8.51
CA PRO A 86 25.29 2.21 -8.39
C PRO A 86 26.53 2.78 -9.10
N ASN A 87 26.84 4.07 -8.95
CA ASN A 87 28.11 4.64 -9.40
C ASN A 87 28.28 6.08 -8.87
N ASP A 88 29.39 6.37 -8.19
CA ASP A 88 29.68 7.72 -7.71
C ASP A 88 29.95 8.71 -8.86
N ASN A 89 30.30 8.19 -10.04
CA ASN A 89 30.73 8.97 -11.21
C ASN A 89 29.62 9.39 -12.19
N ILE A 90 28.34 9.04 -11.97
CA ILE A 90 27.26 9.46 -12.90
C ILE A 90 27.07 10.98 -12.80
N ARG A 91 27.32 11.74 -13.88
CA ARG A 91 27.06 13.19 -13.88
C ARG A 91 25.59 13.46 -14.18
N TRP A 92 25.12 14.64 -13.81
CA TRP A 92 23.76 15.09 -14.13
C TRP A 92 23.48 15.09 -15.64
N SER A 93 24.45 15.48 -16.46
CA SER A 93 24.36 15.45 -17.93
C SER A 93 24.09 14.05 -18.48
N ASP A 94 24.75 13.05 -17.91
CA ASP A 94 24.67 11.66 -18.36
C ASP A 94 23.31 11.09 -17.97
N TRP A 95 22.82 11.44 -16.78
CA TRP A 95 21.48 11.10 -16.32
C TRP A 95 20.37 11.68 -17.20
N ILE A 96 20.46 12.97 -17.57
CA ILE A 96 19.51 13.59 -18.49
C ILE A 96 19.53 12.93 -19.87
N THR A 97 20.73 12.61 -20.37
CA THR A 97 20.88 11.92 -21.67
C THR A 97 20.24 10.54 -21.62
N PHE A 98 20.44 9.80 -20.53
CA PHE A 98 19.83 8.50 -20.29
C PHE A 98 18.29 8.58 -20.22
N ILE A 99 17.72 9.52 -19.45
CA ILE A 99 16.26 9.71 -19.37
C ILE A 99 15.67 10.07 -20.74
N ARG A 100 16.38 10.86 -21.56
CA ARG A 100 15.93 11.19 -22.92
C ARG A 100 15.89 9.95 -23.81
N GLN A 101 16.87 9.06 -23.71
CA GLN A 101 16.87 7.79 -24.45
C GLN A 101 15.74 6.84 -24.04
N LEU A 102 15.27 6.96 -22.79
CA LEU A 102 14.17 6.15 -22.26
C LEU A 102 12.79 6.53 -22.85
N ASP A 103 12.67 7.66 -23.55
CA ASP A 103 11.43 8.21 -24.13
C ASP A 103 10.22 8.13 -23.18
N THR A 104 10.31 8.87 -22.07
CA THR A 104 9.29 8.84 -21.01
C THR A 104 7.88 9.27 -21.43
N GLU A 105 7.71 9.84 -22.63
CA GLU A 105 6.42 10.33 -23.14
C GLU A 105 5.57 9.19 -23.72
N HIS A 106 6.18 8.25 -24.44
CA HIS A 106 5.50 7.14 -25.11
C HIS A 106 5.64 5.80 -24.39
N ILE A 107 6.16 5.81 -23.17
CA ILE A 107 6.61 4.60 -22.48
C ILE A 107 5.48 3.72 -21.90
N TYR A 108 4.27 4.25 -21.75
CA TYR A 108 3.15 3.56 -21.11
C TYR A 108 2.79 2.18 -21.71
N PRO A 109 2.63 2.00 -23.04
CA PRO A 109 2.35 0.68 -23.64
C PRO A 109 3.44 -0.38 -23.37
N ASP A 110 4.68 0.04 -23.15
CA ASP A 110 5.83 -0.83 -22.96
C ASP A 110 6.25 -0.98 -21.49
N ILE A 111 5.43 -0.50 -20.54
CA ILE A 111 5.67 -0.64 -19.11
C ILE A 111 4.72 -1.67 -18.50
N ASN A 112 5.24 -2.43 -17.54
CA ASN A 112 4.39 -3.32 -16.76
C ASN A 112 3.34 -2.50 -15.95
N PRO A 113 2.05 -2.85 -16.00
CA PRO A 113 0.97 -2.11 -15.33
C PRO A 113 1.21 -1.80 -13.85
N ARG A 114 2.03 -2.60 -13.16
CA ARG A 114 2.48 -2.34 -11.79
C ARG A 114 3.04 -0.93 -11.59
N PHE A 115 3.80 -0.42 -12.57
CA PHE A 115 4.49 0.87 -12.46
C PHE A 115 3.65 2.07 -12.90
N TYR A 116 2.41 1.85 -13.37
CA TYR A 116 1.44 2.94 -13.56
C TYR A 116 1.13 3.63 -12.23
N HIS A 117 1.26 2.88 -11.14
CA HIS A 117 1.05 3.35 -9.78
C HIS A 117 2.40 3.70 -9.15
N LYS A 118 2.69 5.01 -9.07
CA LYS A 118 3.97 5.53 -8.59
C LYS A 118 4.16 5.38 -7.08
N GLU A 119 3.08 5.42 -6.29
CA GLU A 119 3.16 5.29 -4.84
C GLU A 119 2.04 4.38 -4.35
N LEU A 120 2.39 3.26 -3.71
CA LEU A 120 1.42 2.40 -3.04
C LEU A 120 1.64 2.47 -1.54
N LYS A 121 0.64 2.97 -0.82
CA LYS A 121 0.60 2.84 0.63
C LYS A 121 0.44 1.36 0.97
N LEU A 122 1.35 0.82 1.79
CA LEU A 122 1.38 -0.60 2.15
C LEU A 122 0.04 -1.08 2.73
N SER A 123 -0.62 -0.23 3.52
CA SER A 123 -1.95 -0.54 4.06
C SER A 123 -2.96 -0.81 2.95
N ARG A 124 -2.97 0.01 1.89
CA ARG A 124 -3.90 -0.14 0.76
C ARG A 124 -3.57 -1.38 -0.09
N LEU A 125 -2.30 -1.72 -0.24
CA LEU A 125 -1.89 -2.93 -0.96
C LEU A 125 -2.35 -4.20 -0.24
N ASP A 126 -2.22 -4.22 1.09
CA ASP A 126 -2.64 -5.37 1.90
C ASP A 126 -4.16 -5.59 1.82
N TYR A 127 -4.95 -4.51 1.79
CA TYR A 127 -6.40 -4.59 1.58
C TYR A 127 -6.77 -5.07 0.17
N ILE A 128 -6.08 -4.59 -0.88
CA ILE A 128 -6.33 -5.05 -2.26
C ILE A 128 -6.09 -6.56 -2.36
N TYR A 129 -4.99 -7.05 -1.77
CA TYR A 129 -4.69 -8.48 -1.77
C TYR A 129 -5.71 -9.30 -0.98
N TYR A 130 -6.19 -8.77 0.16
CA TYR A 130 -7.26 -9.38 0.95
C TYR A 130 -8.58 -9.49 0.18
N PHE A 131 -9.04 -8.40 -0.44
CA PHE A 131 -10.34 -8.34 -1.11
C PHE A 131 -10.36 -9.01 -2.49
N ILE A 132 -9.28 -8.91 -3.27
CA ILE A 132 -9.24 -9.46 -4.64
C ILE A 132 -8.87 -10.95 -4.63
N GLN A 133 -7.97 -11.37 -3.73
CA GLN A 133 -7.38 -12.72 -3.78
C GLN A 133 -7.92 -13.66 -2.70
N GLY A 134 -8.82 -13.18 -1.83
CA GLY A 134 -9.52 -14.00 -0.84
C GLY A 134 -8.60 -14.67 0.20
N ASN A 135 -7.32 -14.29 0.22
CA ASN A 135 -6.34 -14.90 1.10
C ASN A 135 -6.09 -13.97 2.31
N PRO A 136 -6.58 -14.33 3.52
CA PRO A 136 -6.36 -13.54 4.72
C PRO A 136 -4.88 -13.49 5.16
N ALA A 137 -4.01 -14.30 4.52
CA ALA A 137 -2.57 -14.26 4.67
C ALA A 137 -1.88 -13.22 3.76
N GLY A 138 -2.59 -12.14 3.38
CA GLY A 138 -2.14 -11.05 2.52
C GLY A 138 -0.70 -10.58 2.77
N PHE A 139 -0.14 -9.83 1.81
CA PHE A 139 1.25 -9.37 1.76
C PHE A 139 1.87 -8.96 3.14
N ALA A 140 1.06 -8.47 4.09
CA ALA A 140 1.41 -8.21 5.48
C ALA A 140 1.76 -9.39 6.41
N ARG A 141 1.49 -10.66 6.08
CA ARG A 141 1.97 -11.80 6.91
C ARG A 141 3.50 -11.81 7.02
N ARG A 142 4.19 -11.15 6.08
CA ARG A 142 5.64 -10.93 6.09
C ARG A 142 6.10 -9.72 6.94
N TRP A 143 5.25 -8.74 7.29
CA TRP A 143 5.74 -7.46 7.86
C TRP A 143 5.05 -6.95 9.14
N HIS A 144 4.12 -7.71 9.73
CA HIS A 144 3.85 -7.66 11.18
C HIS A 144 3.98 -6.28 11.86
N ARG A 145 3.05 -5.33 11.60
CA ARG A 145 2.94 -4.16 12.50
C ARG A 145 1.62 -3.40 12.43
N SER A 146 0.53 -4.09 12.73
CA SER A 146 -0.64 -3.44 13.35
C SER A 146 -0.34 -2.88 14.76
N SER A 147 0.94 -2.74 15.15
CA SER A 147 1.32 -2.27 16.48
C SER A 147 1.28 -0.75 16.61
N THR A 148 1.30 0.04 15.54
CA THR A 148 1.32 1.52 15.64
C THR A 148 -0.07 2.09 15.90
N PHE A 149 -1.10 1.55 15.24
CA PHE A 149 -2.50 1.89 15.55
C PHE A 149 -2.91 1.34 16.91
N LEU A 150 -2.54 0.10 17.23
CA LEU A 150 -2.81 -0.47 18.56
C LEU A 150 -2.07 0.27 19.66
N LYS A 151 -0.79 0.63 19.52
CA LYS A 151 -0.06 1.38 20.58
C LYS A 151 -0.63 2.77 20.83
N ALA A 152 -1.07 3.48 19.79
CA ALA A 152 -1.67 4.80 19.94
C ALA A 152 -3.03 4.74 20.65
N ASN A 153 -3.84 3.71 20.37
CA ASN A 153 -5.15 3.54 20.98
C ASN A 153 -5.12 2.74 22.29
N LEU A 154 -4.08 1.93 22.54
CA LEU A 154 -3.91 1.13 23.77
C LEU A 154 -3.82 2.02 24.99
N GLY A 155 -3.11 3.15 24.93
CA GLY A 155 -3.05 4.07 26.06
C GLY A 155 -4.44 4.56 26.50
N TRP A 156 -5.27 4.96 25.52
CA TRP A 156 -6.61 5.48 25.79
C TRP A 156 -7.60 4.38 26.19
N ILE A 157 -7.52 3.21 25.55
CA ILE A 157 -8.32 2.03 25.90
C ILE A 157 -7.97 1.55 27.32
N THR A 158 -6.68 1.38 27.64
CA THR A 158 -6.23 0.95 28.97
C THR A 158 -6.63 1.94 30.05
N ALA A 159 -6.48 3.26 29.81
CA ALA A 159 -6.93 4.28 30.76
C ALA A 159 -8.45 4.19 31.02
N THR A 160 -9.24 4.02 29.97
CA THR A 160 -10.70 3.87 30.07
C THR A 160 -11.08 2.58 30.82
N THR A 161 -10.41 1.46 30.52
CA THR A 161 -10.63 0.19 31.22
C THR A 161 -10.27 0.29 32.70
N VAL A 162 -9.15 0.91 33.05
CA VAL A 162 -8.74 1.12 34.44
C VAL A 162 -9.77 1.98 35.17
N TYR A 163 -10.23 3.07 34.57
CA TYR A 163 -11.28 3.91 35.15
C TYR A 163 -12.58 3.13 35.41
N ILE A 164 -13.01 2.32 34.44
CA ILE A 164 -14.21 1.46 34.59
C ILE A 164 -14.03 0.46 35.73
N VAL A 165 -12.88 -0.21 35.83
CA VAL A 165 -12.59 -1.16 36.92
C VAL A 165 -12.62 -0.46 38.29
N VAL A 166 -12.09 0.76 38.40
CA VAL A 166 -12.14 1.54 39.66
C VAL A 166 -13.58 1.90 40.05
N VAL A 167 -14.42 2.28 39.09
CA VAL A 167 -15.84 2.58 39.35
C VAL A 167 -16.62 1.31 39.72
N LEU A 168 -16.38 0.19 39.04
CA LEU A 168 -17.03 -1.09 39.35
C LEU A 168 -16.63 -1.63 40.72
N THR A 169 -15.36 -1.48 41.11
CA THR A 169 -14.87 -1.94 42.41
C THR A 169 -15.39 -1.10 43.56
N SER A 170 -15.45 0.23 43.44
CA SER A 170 -16.06 1.08 44.47
C SER A 170 -17.54 0.79 44.66
N MET A 171 -18.23 0.41 43.58
CA MET A 171 -19.62 0.02 43.59
C MET A 171 -19.87 -1.33 44.27
N GLN A 172 -19.01 -2.32 44.03
CA GLN A 172 -19.06 -3.61 44.76
C GLN A 172 -18.90 -3.41 46.27
N VAL A 173 -18.01 -2.50 46.68
CA VAL A 173 -17.82 -2.14 48.09
C VAL A 173 -19.06 -1.44 48.66
N GLY A 174 -19.71 -0.56 47.90
CA GLY A 174 -20.95 0.11 48.31
C GLY A 174 -22.13 -0.85 48.54
N LEU A 175 -22.32 -1.82 47.64
CA LEU A 175 -23.36 -2.86 47.77
C LEU A 175 -23.15 -3.81 48.95
N ALA A 176 -21.90 -4.03 49.35
CA ALA A 176 -21.56 -4.87 50.50
C ALA A 176 -21.85 -4.21 51.86
N THR A 177 -22.19 -2.92 51.89
CA THR A 177 -22.46 -2.18 53.14
C THR A 177 -23.94 -2.26 53.51
N GLU A 178 -24.26 -2.69 54.74
CA GLU A 178 -25.65 -2.91 55.20
C GLU A 178 -26.57 -1.67 55.11
N ALA A 179 -26.00 -0.46 55.14
CA ALA A 179 -26.74 0.80 55.04
C ALA A 179 -27.26 1.10 53.62
N LEU A 180 -26.53 0.70 52.58
CA LEU A 180 -26.90 0.96 51.16
C LEU A 180 -27.42 -0.28 50.44
N GLY A 181 -27.03 -1.48 50.88
CA GLY A 181 -27.51 -2.75 50.32
C GLY A 181 -28.99 -3.03 50.60
N ARG A 182 -29.60 -2.35 51.57
CA ARG A 182 -31.01 -2.54 51.97
C ARG A 182 -31.99 -1.59 51.27
N ASP A 183 -31.50 -0.63 50.50
CA ASP A 183 -32.32 0.35 49.77
C ASP A 183 -32.60 -0.14 48.33
N HIS A 184 -33.89 -0.31 48.00
CA HIS A 184 -34.35 -0.76 46.68
C HIS A 184 -34.02 0.24 45.56
N ALA A 185 -33.93 1.55 45.85
CA ALA A 185 -33.51 2.55 44.87
C ALA A 185 -32.02 2.37 44.52
N PHE A 186 -31.19 2.02 45.51
CA PHE A 186 -29.76 1.83 45.32
C PHE A 186 -29.43 0.52 44.59
N GLN A 187 -30.18 -0.56 44.87
CA GLN A 187 -30.05 -1.83 44.14
C GLN A 187 -30.45 -1.72 42.66
N SER A 188 -31.54 -1.00 42.35
CA SER A 188 -31.98 -0.83 40.95
C SER A 188 -31.03 0.06 40.13
N ALA A 189 -30.55 1.16 40.71
CA ALA A 189 -29.49 1.97 40.12
C ALA A 189 -28.21 1.15 39.91
N SER A 190 -27.91 0.25 40.85
CA SER A 190 -26.72 -0.58 40.78
C SER A 190 -26.77 -1.63 39.67
N TYR A 191 -27.93 -2.25 39.47
CA TYR A 191 -28.16 -3.18 38.38
C TYR A 191 -28.06 -2.49 37.00
N GLY A 192 -28.63 -1.29 36.87
CA GLY A 192 -28.55 -0.49 35.65
C GLY A 192 -27.11 -0.10 35.30
N LEU A 193 -26.33 0.34 36.29
CA LEU A 193 -24.93 0.74 36.09
C LEU A 193 -24.02 -0.46 35.73
N THR A 194 -24.26 -1.64 36.31
CA THR A 194 -23.48 -2.85 35.97
C THR A 194 -23.74 -3.29 34.53
N ILE A 195 -25.00 -3.29 34.08
CA ILE A 195 -25.33 -3.58 32.67
C ILE A 195 -24.66 -2.55 31.77
N PHE A 196 -24.78 -1.26 32.06
CA PHE A 196 -24.17 -0.20 31.25
C PHE A 196 -22.64 -0.31 31.19
N SER A 197 -21.99 -0.66 32.30
CA SER A 197 -20.54 -0.81 32.37
C SER A 197 -20.01 -2.03 31.62
N ILE A 198 -20.84 -3.06 31.40
CA ILE A 198 -20.48 -4.25 30.60
C ILE A 198 -20.83 -4.01 29.12
N LEU A 199 -22.06 -3.57 28.82
CA LEU A 199 -22.55 -3.38 27.46
C LEU A 199 -21.93 -2.16 26.78
N GLY A 200 -21.71 -1.07 27.51
CA GLY A 200 -21.21 0.20 26.99
C GLY A 200 -19.86 0.05 26.27
N PRO A 201 -18.82 -0.50 26.91
CA PRO A 201 -17.53 -0.74 26.26
C PRO A 201 -17.63 -1.69 25.06
N LEU A 202 -18.50 -2.71 25.14
CA LEU A 202 -18.75 -3.67 24.07
C LEU A 202 -19.37 -3.00 22.84
N ILE A 203 -20.37 -2.14 23.05
CA ILE A 203 -21.03 -1.37 21.98
C ILE A 203 -20.06 -0.34 21.40
N CYS A 204 -19.33 0.40 22.24
CA CYS A 204 -18.33 1.37 21.77
C CYS A 204 -17.22 0.69 20.96
N ALA A 205 -16.68 -0.44 21.44
CA ALA A 205 -15.69 -1.21 20.70
C ALA A 205 -16.26 -1.72 19.37
N GLY A 206 -17.49 -2.26 19.37
CA GLY A 206 -18.20 -2.69 18.18
C GLY A 206 -18.38 -1.54 17.17
N LEU A 207 -18.83 -0.36 17.62
CA LEU A 207 -19.00 0.82 16.78
C LEU A 207 -17.68 1.29 16.18
N VAL A 208 -16.60 1.33 16.95
CA VAL A 208 -15.27 1.70 16.44
C VAL A 208 -14.81 0.72 15.36
N VAL A 209 -15.03 -0.59 15.55
CA VAL A 209 -14.71 -1.61 14.54
C VAL A 209 -15.55 -1.40 13.28
N VAL A 210 -16.87 -1.23 13.42
CA VAL A 210 -17.78 -1.01 12.28
C VAL A 210 -17.41 0.26 11.52
N LEU A 211 -17.20 1.39 12.19
CA LEU A 211 -16.78 2.64 11.56
C LEU A 211 -15.44 2.49 10.84
N SER A 212 -14.49 1.78 11.45
CA SER A 212 -13.21 1.48 10.81
C SER A 212 -13.41 0.67 9.53
N VAL A 213 -14.25 -0.37 9.56
CA VAL A 213 -14.60 -1.17 8.37
C VAL A 213 -15.28 -0.31 7.30
N CYS A 214 -16.23 0.55 7.67
CA CYS A 214 -16.92 1.44 6.73
C CYS A 214 -15.95 2.41 6.04
N ILE A 215 -15.04 3.03 6.79
CA ILE A 215 -14.01 3.92 6.23
C ILE A 215 -13.11 3.16 5.25
N LEU A 216 -12.75 1.91 5.58
CA LEU A 216 -11.93 1.07 4.73
C LEU A 216 -12.63 0.69 3.42
N VAL A 217 -13.90 0.28 3.48
CA VAL A 217 -14.71 -0.04 2.29
C VAL A 217 -14.86 1.20 1.41
N TYR A 218 -15.08 2.36 2.02
CA TYR A 218 -15.17 3.62 1.28
C TYR A 218 -13.87 3.95 0.54
N ASP A 219 -12.72 3.92 1.22
CA ASP A 219 -11.42 4.16 0.57
C ASP A 219 -11.16 3.13 -0.53
N ALA A 220 -11.38 1.83 -0.28
CA ALA A 220 -11.23 0.77 -1.28
C ALA A 220 -12.06 1.02 -2.55
N SER A 221 -13.33 1.40 -2.38
CA SER A 221 -14.23 1.70 -3.50
C SER A 221 -13.73 2.88 -4.35
N GLN A 222 -13.26 3.94 -3.71
CA GLN A 222 -12.70 5.12 -4.39
C GLN A 222 -11.45 4.78 -5.19
N ILE A 223 -10.64 3.84 -4.70
CA ILE A 223 -9.42 3.40 -5.36
C ILE A 223 -9.76 2.59 -6.61
N LEU A 224 -10.68 1.64 -6.49
CA LEU A 224 -11.12 0.82 -7.62
C LEU A 224 -11.70 1.68 -8.75
N VAL A 225 -12.52 2.68 -8.42
CA VAL A 225 -13.06 3.63 -9.40
C VAL A 225 -11.95 4.43 -10.09
N LYS A 226 -10.93 4.87 -9.33
CA LYS A 226 -9.77 5.59 -9.90
C LYS A 226 -8.89 4.70 -10.76
N VAL A 227 -8.73 3.43 -10.39
CA VAL A 227 -7.98 2.44 -11.18
C VAL A 227 -8.70 2.18 -12.49
N ASN A 228 -10.01 1.91 -12.46
CA ASN A 228 -10.79 1.66 -13.67
C ASN A 228 -10.75 2.84 -14.64
N ARG A 229 -11.02 4.06 -14.15
CA ARG A 229 -10.96 5.27 -15.00
C ARG A 229 -9.59 5.52 -15.62
N ARG A 230 -8.50 5.12 -14.96
CA ARG A 230 -7.15 5.26 -15.53
C ARG A 230 -6.85 4.15 -16.53
N LEU A 231 -7.29 2.92 -16.28
CA LEU A 231 -7.20 1.84 -17.26
C LEU A 231 -7.97 2.20 -18.54
N ASP A 232 -9.16 2.82 -18.42
CA ASP A 232 -9.92 3.31 -19.58
C ASP A 232 -9.14 4.39 -20.36
N HIS A 233 -8.42 5.27 -19.66
CA HIS A 233 -7.58 6.29 -20.29
C HIS A 233 -6.33 5.70 -20.99
N PHE A 234 -5.83 4.55 -20.55
CA PHE A 234 -4.67 3.87 -21.15
C PHE A 234 -5.07 2.82 -22.22
N GLY A 235 -6.25 2.20 -22.11
CA GLY A 235 -6.81 1.27 -23.09
C GLY A 235 -7.61 1.93 -24.21
N GLY A 236 -7.95 3.22 -24.07
CA GLY A 236 -8.82 3.98 -24.99
C GLY A 236 -8.17 4.60 -26.22
N ARG A 237 -6.94 4.23 -26.61
CA ARG A 237 -6.41 4.59 -27.94
C ARG A 237 -6.13 3.36 -28.81
N PRO A 238 -7.15 2.68 -29.33
CA PRO A 238 -7.01 2.04 -30.64
C PRO A 238 -6.88 3.17 -31.68
N GLY A 239 -5.82 3.12 -32.47
CA GLY A 239 -5.50 4.13 -33.47
C GLY A 239 -6.71 4.44 -34.36
N HIS A 240 -7.17 5.70 -34.31
CA HIS A 240 -7.96 6.25 -35.39
C HIS A 240 -7.01 6.76 -36.48
N GLY A 241 -6.39 5.80 -37.17
CA GLY A 241 -5.84 6.00 -38.49
C GLY A 241 -6.86 5.47 -39.49
N ARG A 242 -7.64 6.35 -40.09
CA ARG A 242 -8.31 6.10 -41.37
C ARG A 242 -8.30 7.40 -42.18
N ASN A 243 -7.46 7.33 -43.22
CA ASN A 243 -7.58 7.88 -44.58
C ASN A 243 -8.47 9.09 -44.79
#